data_AF-A0A7J6Q471-F1
#
_entry.id   AF-A0A7J6Q471-F1
#
_cell.length_a   1.000
_cell.length_b   1.000
_cell.length_c   1.000
_cell.angle_alpha   90.00
_cell.angle_beta   90.00
_cell.angle_gamma   90.00
#
_symmetry.space_group_name_H-M   'P 1'
#
loop_
_entity.id
_entity.type
_entity.pdbx_description
1 polymer ?
#
loop_
_entity_poly.entity_id
_entity_poly.type
_entity_poly.pdbx_seq_one_letter_code
_entity_poly.pdbx_strand_id
1 'polypeptide(L)'
;MSYPQMAPMGGGRQPVLILNPSAKRDSGRRAQLSNINAGKAIASIVRSTLGPKAMLKMLLDPMGGIVLTNDGHAILREIDVTHPGAKTMMELSRSQDEEVGDGTTSVMILAGEMLSAAEPLLDPSRKIHPTKIVAGYMKALEDINKFLPEIAENIDPNDQDQLLRTVRASIDTKFANRWGSMISELALKAAQVVKIDRPGSQPEIDLKRYAKVEKIPGGDLSMCRVLDGVMLNKDVTNGRMRRFIRNPRIVLLDCTLEYKKGESETSVEVTKEADWAALLRQEEEEVQKICDHILAVKPDLVITEKGVSDLAQHFLMKQNVSVIRRVKKTDNNRIARICGATIATRAEELTEAHVGTGCGTFKVQKVGDEWYTFLVDCKEPKACSVVLRGGSKDVLNEIERNLQDAFCVARNILIDPRLLPGGGAAEMALAARLNEQSKLVEGVTQFPYKAVASALEVIPRTLAANCGID
;
A
#
# COMPACT_ATOMS: atom_id res chain seq x y z
N MET A 1 -17.68 -7.33 -23.16
CA MET A 1 -17.19 -7.68 -24.51
C MET A 1 -18.14 -8.73 -25.07
N SER A 2 -18.94 -8.39 -26.06
CA SER A 2 -19.83 -9.32 -26.75
C SER A 2 -19.51 -9.20 -28.23
N TYR A 3 -18.81 -10.20 -28.78
CA TYR A 3 -18.52 -10.26 -30.22
C TYR A 3 -19.80 -10.68 -30.96
N PRO A 4 -20.26 -9.95 -31.99
CA PRO A 4 -21.29 -10.48 -32.88
C PRO A 4 -20.63 -11.39 -33.93
N GLN A 5 -21.20 -12.58 -34.09
CA GLN A 5 -20.86 -13.53 -35.14
C GLN A 5 -21.12 -12.92 -36.53
N MET A 6 -20.15 -13.02 -37.43
CA MET A 6 -20.31 -12.68 -38.86
C MET A 6 -20.87 -13.88 -39.62
N ALA A 7 -22.00 -13.68 -40.30
CA ALA A 7 -22.47 -14.59 -41.36
C ALA A 7 -22.04 -14.03 -42.73
N PRO A 8 -21.50 -14.84 -43.66
CA PRO A 8 -21.12 -14.35 -44.97
C PRO A 8 -22.28 -14.54 -45.96
N MET A 9 -22.81 -13.44 -46.50
CA MET A 9 -23.60 -13.47 -47.74
C MET A 9 -23.27 -12.21 -48.54
N GLY A 10 -22.87 -12.45 -49.80
CA GLY A 10 -22.35 -11.44 -50.71
C GLY A 10 -23.37 -10.39 -51.17
N GLY A 11 -22.81 -9.31 -51.73
CA GLY A 11 -23.54 -8.17 -52.27
C GLY A 11 -23.15 -6.89 -51.54
N GLY A 12 -22.40 -6.01 -52.21
CA GLY A 12 -21.86 -4.78 -51.65
C GLY A 12 -22.92 -3.94 -50.92
N ARG A 13 -22.91 -4.02 -49.59
CA ARG A 13 -23.62 -3.13 -48.68
C ARG A 13 -22.57 -2.55 -47.74
N GLN A 14 -22.46 -1.23 -47.71
CA GLN A 14 -21.75 -0.54 -46.63
C GLN A 14 -22.24 -1.12 -45.30
N PRO A 15 -21.34 -1.40 -44.34
CA PRO A 15 -21.75 -2.00 -43.07
C PRO A 15 -22.78 -1.08 -42.40
N VAL A 16 -24.03 -1.54 -42.31
CA VAL A 16 -25.11 -0.84 -41.61
C VAL A 16 -24.79 -0.93 -40.13
N LEU A 17 -24.29 0.18 -39.59
CA LEU A 17 -23.93 0.29 -38.19
C LEU A 17 -25.22 0.47 -37.36
N ILE A 18 -25.75 -0.62 -36.82
CA ILE A 18 -26.89 -0.57 -35.89
C ILE A 18 -26.41 0.10 -34.60
N LEU A 19 -26.78 1.37 -34.41
CA LEU A 19 -26.48 2.13 -33.21
C LEU A 19 -27.74 2.35 -32.38
N ASN A 20 -27.55 2.34 -31.06
CA ASN A 20 -28.57 2.76 -30.12
C ASN A 20 -28.89 4.25 -30.40
N PRO A 21 -30.14 4.66 -30.67
CA PRO A 21 -30.48 6.02 -31.07
C PRO A 21 -30.14 7.09 -30.02
N SER A 22 -29.95 6.69 -28.77
CA SER A 22 -29.54 7.57 -27.66
C SER A 22 -28.01 7.71 -27.49
N ALA A 23 -27.20 7.04 -28.32
CA ALA A 23 -25.74 7.03 -28.15
C ALA A 23 -25.10 8.29 -28.77
N LYS A 24 -24.61 9.18 -27.92
CA LYS A 24 -23.80 10.33 -28.34
C LYS A 24 -22.40 9.86 -28.73
N ARG A 25 -21.94 10.25 -29.93
CA ARG A 25 -20.59 9.94 -30.43
C ARG A 25 -19.79 11.21 -30.68
N ASP A 26 -18.59 11.22 -30.15
CA ASP A 26 -17.55 12.17 -30.50
C ASP A 26 -16.55 11.49 -31.43
N SER A 27 -16.29 12.10 -32.58
CA SER A 27 -15.40 11.54 -33.61
C SER A 27 -14.31 12.52 -34.03
N GLY A 28 -13.23 11.95 -34.58
CA GLY A 28 -12.11 12.70 -35.12
C GLY A 28 -11.43 13.61 -34.09
N ARG A 29 -11.07 14.81 -34.54
CA ARG A 29 -10.30 15.77 -33.75
C ARG A 29 -11.03 16.27 -32.51
N ARG A 30 -12.36 16.37 -32.54
CA ARG A 30 -13.15 16.81 -31.38
C ARG A 30 -12.96 15.87 -30.18
N ALA A 31 -12.92 14.56 -30.44
CA ALA A 31 -12.65 13.57 -29.42
C ALA A 31 -11.21 13.69 -28.87
N GLN A 32 -10.23 13.95 -29.75
CA GLN A 32 -8.83 14.14 -29.35
C GLN A 32 -8.63 15.36 -28.46
N LEU A 33 -9.21 16.50 -28.85
CA LEU A 33 -9.16 17.73 -28.05
C LEU A 33 -9.91 17.58 -26.73
N SER A 34 -11.06 16.89 -26.72
CA SER A 34 -11.78 16.56 -25.48
C SER A 34 -10.92 15.74 -24.52
N ASN A 35 -10.22 14.72 -25.04
CA ASN A 35 -9.29 13.91 -24.23
C ASN A 35 -8.13 14.74 -23.66
N ILE A 36 -7.52 15.59 -24.48
CA ILE A 36 -6.42 16.47 -24.04
C ILE A 36 -6.92 17.44 -22.97
N ASN A 37 -8.07 18.07 -23.17
CA ASN A 37 -8.65 19.00 -22.21
C ASN A 37 -9.01 18.32 -20.88
N ALA A 38 -9.52 17.09 -20.93
CA ALA A 38 -9.77 16.31 -19.71
C ALA A 38 -8.47 16.02 -18.95
N GLY A 39 -7.40 15.61 -19.64
CA GLY A 39 -6.09 15.39 -19.02
C GLY A 39 -5.49 16.67 -18.43
N LYS A 40 -5.59 17.78 -19.15
CA LYS A 40 -5.18 19.12 -18.68
C LYS A 40 -5.94 19.56 -17.44
N ALA A 41 -7.25 19.33 -17.39
CA ALA A 41 -8.09 19.69 -16.25
C ALA A 41 -7.71 18.91 -14.99
N ILE A 42 -7.42 17.62 -15.10
CA ILE A 42 -6.95 16.82 -13.96
C ILE A 42 -5.57 17.30 -13.50
N ALA A 43 -4.65 17.55 -14.43
CA ALA A 43 -3.32 18.06 -14.12
C ALA A 43 -3.36 19.45 -13.45
N SER A 44 -4.25 20.35 -13.89
CA SER A 44 -4.40 21.69 -13.31
C SER A 44 -4.95 21.66 -11.89
N ILE A 45 -5.82 20.69 -11.58
CA ILE A 45 -6.27 20.45 -10.21
C ILE A 45 -5.03 20.16 -9.34
N VAL A 46 -4.27 19.12 -9.61
CA VAL A 46 -3.15 18.71 -8.73
C VAL A 46 -1.90 19.60 -8.81
N ARG A 47 -1.81 20.53 -9.77
CA ARG A 47 -0.64 21.42 -9.96
C ARG A 47 -0.23 22.20 -8.70
N SER A 48 -1.19 22.64 -7.91
CA SER A 48 -0.98 23.40 -6.66
C SER A 48 -0.40 22.57 -5.51
N THR A 49 -0.35 21.24 -5.65
CA THR A 49 0.11 20.34 -4.59
C THR A 49 1.53 19.81 -4.83
N LEU A 50 2.23 20.32 -5.85
CA LEU A 50 3.61 19.96 -6.15
C LEU A 50 4.61 20.85 -5.40
N GLY A 51 5.60 20.22 -4.75
CA GLY A 51 6.75 20.90 -4.15
C GLY A 51 6.61 21.22 -2.66
N PRO A 52 7.65 21.80 -2.05
CA PRO A 52 7.69 22.04 -0.59
C PRO A 52 6.72 23.11 -0.10
N LYS A 53 6.28 24.00 -0.99
CA LYS A 53 5.23 24.99 -0.74
C LYS A 53 3.87 24.55 -1.31
N ALA A 54 3.62 23.24 -1.36
CA ALA A 54 2.34 22.69 -1.79
C ALA A 54 1.20 23.19 -0.89
N MET A 55 0.08 23.58 -1.52
CA MET A 55 -1.12 23.98 -0.80
C MET A 55 -1.96 22.75 -0.42
N LEU A 56 -2.48 22.74 0.80
CA LEU A 56 -3.43 21.72 1.25
C LEU A 56 -4.77 21.91 0.56
N LYS A 57 -5.43 20.80 0.24
CA LYS A 57 -6.80 20.80 -0.28
C LYS A 57 -7.74 20.19 0.72
N MET A 58 -8.84 20.89 0.95
CA MET A 58 -9.96 20.39 1.72
C MET A 58 -10.98 19.81 0.74
N LEU A 59 -11.23 18.52 0.89
CA LEU A 59 -12.24 17.78 0.14
C LEU A 59 -13.39 17.43 1.10
N LEU A 60 -14.61 17.55 0.59
CA LEU A 60 -15.83 17.22 1.31
C LEU A 60 -16.45 15.97 0.68
N ASP A 61 -16.51 14.90 1.46
CA ASP A 61 -17.17 13.67 1.03
C ASP A 61 -18.68 13.87 1.01
N PRO A 62 -19.42 13.12 0.16
CA PRO A 62 -20.90 13.13 0.19
C PRO A 62 -21.49 12.74 1.54
N MET A 63 -20.73 12.01 2.37
CA MET A 63 -21.13 11.62 3.73
C MET A 63 -20.81 12.68 4.80
N GLY A 64 -20.26 13.84 4.41
CA GLY A 64 -19.86 14.91 5.33
C GLY A 64 -18.49 14.71 5.99
N GLY A 65 -17.71 13.72 5.55
CA GLY A 65 -16.31 13.57 5.94
C GLY A 65 -15.47 14.70 5.33
N ILE A 66 -14.51 15.23 6.11
CA ILE A 66 -13.57 16.25 5.63
C ILE A 66 -12.21 15.57 5.49
N VAL A 67 -11.68 15.56 4.28
CA VAL A 67 -10.33 15.08 3.99
C VAL A 67 -9.46 16.30 3.68
N LEU A 68 -8.51 16.59 4.56
CA LEU A 68 -7.51 17.63 4.35
C LEU A 68 -6.19 16.96 3.98
N THR A 69 -5.71 17.15 2.75
CA THR A 69 -4.45 16.53 2.31
C THR A 69 -3.82 17.30 1.16
N ASN A 70 -2.51 17.17 1.01
CA ASN A 70 -1.75 17.66 -0.16
C ASN A 70 -1.28 16.50 -1.05
N ASP A 71 -1.53 15.24 -0.69
CA ASP A 71 -1.20 14.12 -1.56
C ASP A 71 -2.12 14.09 -2.79
N GLY A 72 -1.52 14.09 -3.97
CA GLY A 72 -2.23 14.07 -5.24
C GLY A 72 -3.05 12.81 -5.44
N HIS A 73 -2.54 11.64 -5.02
CA HIS A 73 -3.27 10.39 -5.20
C HIS A 73 -4.53 10.36 -4.33
N ALA A 74 -4.39 10.71 -3.04
CA ALA A 74 -5.53 10.87 -2.14
C ALA A 74 -6.57 11.86 -2.67
N ILE A 75 -6.14 13.00 -3.23
CA ILE A 75 -7.06 13.99 -3.83
C ILE A 75 -7.82 13.40 -5.01
N LEU A 76 -7.11 12.74 -5.92
CA LEU A 76 -7.73 12.19 -7.14
C LEU A 76 -8.72 11.08 -6.82
N ARG A 77 -8.49 10.30 -5.76
CA ARG A 77 -9.38 9.21 -5.35
C ARG A 77 -10.76 9.71 -4.87
N GLU A 78 -10.82 10.89 -4.25
CA GLU A 78 -12.08 11.46 -3.78
C GLU A 78 -12.86 12.23 -4.86
N ILE A 79 -12.24 12.50 -6.02
CA ILE A 79 -12.89 13.21 -7.12
C ILE A 79 -13.61 12.20 -8.02
N ASP A 80 -14.94 12.34 -8.16
CA ASP A 80 -15.69 11.59 -9.16
C ASP A 80 -15.57 12.25 -10.54
N VAL A 81 -15.14 11.48 -11.54
CA VAL A 81 -14.91 11.97 -12.91
C VAL A 81 -15.70 11.18 -13.92
N THR A 82 -16.43 11.89 -14.79
CA THR A 82 -17.27 11.30 -15.84
C THR A 82 -16.50 10.96 -17.12
N HIS A 83 -15.55 11.81 -17.51
CA HIS A 83 -14.85 11.70 -18.80
C HIS A 83 -13.84 10.52 -18.81
N PRO A 84 -13.91 9.58 -19.78
CA PRO A 84 -13.03 8.40 -19.81
C PRO A 84 -11.54 8.71 -19.80
N GLY A 85 -11.10 9.72 -20.58
CA GLY A 85 -9.69 10.11 -20.61
C GLY A 85 -9.14 10.58 -19.26
N ALA A 86 -9.99 11.15 -18.40
CA ALA A 86 -9.59 11.53 -17.06
C ALA A 86 -9.59 10.34 -16.10
N LYS A 87 -10.47 9.34 -16.28
CA LYS A 87 -10.40 8.07 -15.54
C LYS A 87 -9.08 7.34 -15.78
N THR A 88 -8.61 7.30 -17.02
CA THR A 88 -7.30 6.71 -17.34
C THR A 88 -6.15 7.45 -16.65
N MET A 89 -6.25 8.78 -16.52
CA MET A 89 -5.27 9.57 -15.73
C MET A 89 -5.32 9.20 -14.23
N MET A 90 -6.52 8.99 -13.66
CA MET A 90 -6.65 8.55 -12.26
C MET A 90 -6.06 7.15 -12.04
N GLU A 91 -6.27 6.23 -12.99
CA GLU A 91 -5.66 4.90 -12.96
C GLU A 91 -4.13 4.96 -13.02
N LEU A 92 -3.56 5.89 -13.81
CA LEU A 92 -2.12 6.14 -13.85
C LEU A 92 -1.57 6.56 -12.48
N SER A 93 -2.25 7.49 -11.80
CA SER A 93 -1.88 7.92 -10.45
C SER A 93 -1.90 6.75 -9.46
N ARG A 94 -2.90 5.87 -9.55
CA ARG A 94 -3.02 4.69 -8.70
C ARG A 94 -1.90 3.68 -8.92
N SER A 95 -1.56 3.39 -10.18
CA SER A 95 -0.45 2.48 -10.49
C SER A 95 0.89 3.04 -9.98
N GLN A 96 1.10 4.35 -10.08
CA GLN A 96 2.30 4.99 -9.55
C GLN A 96 2.40 4.88 -8.02
N ASP A 97 1.28 5.10 -7.33
CA ASP A 97 1.19 4.97 -5.86
C ASP A 97 1.47 3.53 -5.39
N GLU A 98 0.90 2.54 -6.06
CA GLU A 98 1.10 1.12 -5.72
C GLU A 98 2.55 0.66 -5.97
N GLU A 99 3.20 1.13 -7.04
CA GLU A 99 4.55 0.72 -7.44
C GLU A 99 5.66 1.43 -6.66
N VAL A 100 5.65 2.76 -6.56
CA VAL A 100 6.76 3.52 -5.93
C VAL A 100 6.35 4.35 -4.71
N GLY A 101 5.05 4.61 -4.52
CA GLY A 101 4.49 5.37 -3.39
C GLY A 101 4.81 6.87 -3.34
N ASP A 102 5.53 7.41 -4.33
CA ASP A 102 5.79 8.85 -4.44
C ASP A 102 5.75 9.31 -5.90
N GLY A 103 5.74 10.63 -6.13
CA GLY A 103 5.71 11.23 -7.47
C GLY A 103 4.35 11.11 -8.16
N THR A 104 3.29 10.80 -7.42
CA THR A 104 1.91 10.68 -7.94
C THR A 104 1.44 11.98 -8.59
N THR A 105 1.76 13.13 -7.98
CA THR A 105 1.48 14.47 -8.51
C THR A 105 2.33 14.78 -9.74
N SER A 106 3.63 14.51 -9.69
CA SER A 106 4.57 14.77 -10.77
C SER A 106 4.19 14.05 -12.06
N VAL A 107 3.84 12.75 -11.97
CA VAL A 107 3.40 11.96 -13.12
C VAL A 107 2.13 12.55 -13.75
N MET A 108 1.19 13.00 -12.93
CA MET A 108 -0.06 13.58 -13.43
C MET A 108 0.15 14.91 -14.14
N ILE A 109 1.01 15.77 -13.58
CA ILE A 109 1.36 17.07 -14.19
C ILE A 109 2.12 16.85 -15.49
N LEU A 110 3.12 15.96 -15.51
CA LEU A 110 3.87 15.61 -16.71
C LEU A 110 2.95 15.04 -17.79
N ALA A 111 2.09 14.08 -17.47
CA ALA A 111 1.16 13.50 -18.43
C ALA A 111 0.21 14.55 -19.02
N GLY A 112 -0.32 15.46 -18.20
CA GLY A 112 -1.15 16.57 -18.66
C GLY A 112 -0.40 17.55 -19.57
N GLU A 113 0.86 17.86 -19.25
CA GLU A 113 1.68 18.75 -20.07
C GLU A 113 2.13 18.09 -21.39
N MET A 114 2.44 16.79 -21.39
CA MET A 114 2.76 16.04 -22.60
C MET A 114 1.59 16.04 -23.60
N LEU A 115 0.36 15.96 -23.10
CA LEU A 115 -0.87 16.12 -23.89
C LEU A 115 -1.05 17.57 -24.37
N SER A 116 -0.70 18.54 -23.53
CA SER A 116 -0.70 19.98 -23.89
C SER A 116 0.25 20.30 -25.03
N ALA A 117 1.49 19.80 -24.93
CA ALA A 117 2.52 19.98 -25.94
C ALA A 117 2.19 19.26 -27.25
N ALA A 118 1.35 18.22 -27.21
CA ALA A 118 0.86 17.52 -28.41
C ALA A 118 -0.25 18.28 -29.15
N GLU A 119 -1.04 19.13 -28.47
CA GLU A 119 -2.14 19.88 -29.08
C GLU A 119 -1.72 20.71 -30.33
N PRO A 120 -0.67 21.54 -30.29
CA PRO A 120 -0.23 22.29 -31.47
C PRO A 120 0.37 21.41 -32.58
N LEU A 121 0.77 20.17 -32.26
CA LEU A 121 1.26 19.21 -33.26
C LEU A 121 0.09 18.57 -34.03
N LEU A 122 -1.09 18.51 -33.40
CA LEU A 122 -2.34 18.03 -34.00
C LEU A 122 -3.05 19.12 -34.82
N ASP A 123 -2.52 20.35 -34.87
CA ASP A 123 -3.10 21.41 -35.65
C ASP A 123 -3.08 21.14 -37.16
N PRO A 124 -4.09 21.62 -37.91
CA PRO A 124 -4.26 21.33 -39.34
C PRO A 124 -3.12 21.90 -40.20
N SER A 125 -2.41 22.90 -39.67
CA SER A 125 -1.25 23.53 -40.29
C SER A 125 -0.02 22.64 -40.33
N ARG A 126 0.16 21.73 -39.36
CA ARG A 126 1.33 20.85 -39.26
C ARG A 126 1.09 19.44 -39.82
N LYS A 127 -0.17 19.00 -39.97
CA LYS A 127 -0.60 17.72 -40.58
C LYS A 127 0.15 16.47 -40.05
N ILE A 128 0.52 16.45 -38.77
CA ILE A 128 1.19 15.28 -38.19
C ILE A 128 0.13 14.28 -37.69
N HIS A 129 0.16 13.05 -38.22
CA HIS A 129 -0.73 11.99 -37.75
C HIS A 129 -0.37 11.60 -36.29
N PRO A 130 -1.34 11.37 -35.39
CA PRO A 130 -1.09 11.04 -33.98
C PRO A 130 -0.10 9.89 -33.77
N THR A 131 -0.14 8.87 -34.62
CA THR A 131 0.81 7.73 -34.59
C THR A 131 2.27 8.16 -34.68
N LYS A 132 2.57 9.20 -35.49
CA LYS A 132 3.94 9.72 -35.61
C LYS A 132 4.36 10.50 -34.36
N ILE A 133 3.41 11.16 -33.69
CA ILE A 133 3.66 11.85 -32.42
C ILE A 133 3.98 10.82 -31.33
N VAL A 134 3.15 9.78 -31.21
CA VAL A 134 3.35 8.68 -30.25
C VAL A 134 4.69 7.98 -30.51
N ALA A 135 5.03 7.67 -31.76
CA ALA A 135 6.31 7.08 -32.10
C ALA A 135 7.49 8.00 -31.72
N GLY A 136 7.36 9.31 -31.91
CA GLY A 136 8.37 10.28 -31.47
C GLY A 136 8.53 10.33 -29.95
N TYR A 137 7.41 10.30 -29.20
CA TYR A 137 7.44 10.29 -27.73
C TYR A 137 8.07 9.00 -27.19
N MET A 138 7.77 7.85 -27.80
CA MET A 138 8.37 6.56 -27.40
C MET A 138 9.88 6.54 -27.62
N LYS A 139 10.37 7.07 -28.75
CA LYS A 139 11.81 7.17 -28.98
C LYS A 139 12.49 8.15 -28.00
N ALA A 140 11.86 9.29 -27.71
CA ALA A 140 12.36 10.22 -26.71
C ALA A 140 12.45 9.55 -25.32
N LEU A 141 11.49 8.70 -24.96
CA LEU A 141 11.52 7.92 -23.72
C LEU A 141 12.69 6.92 -23.69
N GLU A 142 12.96 6.22 -24.79
CA GLU A 142 14.12 5.33 -24.89
C GLU A 142 15.44 6.08 -24.69
N ASP A 143 15.56 7.30 -25.21
CA ASP A 143 16.76 8.13 -25.05
C ASP A 143 16.87 8.68 -23.62
N ILE A 144 15.76 9.11 -22.99
CA ILE A 144 15.73 9.51 -21.57
C ILE A 144 16.23 8.36 -20.68
N ASN A 145 15.79 7.12 -20.92
CA ASN A 145 16.20 5.97 -20.13
C ASN A 145 17.70 5.66 -20.23
N LYS A 146 18.37 6.07 -21.32
CA LYS A 146 19.82 5.96 -21.48
C LYS A 146 20.56 7.07 -20.74
N PHE A 147 20.00 8.29 -20.69
CA PHE A 147 20.63 9.44 -20.04
C PHE A 147 20.44 9.46 -18.52
N LEU A 148 19.34 8.90 -18.00
CA LEU A 148 19.05 8.87 -16.56
C LEU A 148 20.19 8.28 -15.71
N PRO A 149 20.79 7.12 -16.05
CA PRO A 149 21.92 6.57 -15.30
C PRO A 149 23.18 7.45 -15.30
N GLU A 150 23.38 8.32 -16.31
CA GLU A 150 24.55 9.22 -16.37
C GLU A 150 24.42 10.39 -15.38
N ILE A 151 23.18 10.78 -15.05
CA ILE A 151 22.87 11.86 -14.10
C ILE A 151 22.73 11.32 -12.67
N ALA A 152 22.55 10.01 -12.51
CA ALA A 152 22.35 9.38 -11.22
C ALA A 152 23.64 9.31 -10.41
N GLU A 153 23.54 9.63 -9.12
CA GLU A 153 24.60 9.48 -8.13
C GLU A 153 24.36 8.21 -7.30
N ASN A 154 25.43 7.45 -7.04
CA ASN A 154 25.37 6.24 -6.22
C ASN A 154 25.49 6.58 -4.74
N ILE A 155 24.71 5.89 -3.90
CA ILE A 155 24.73 6.03 -2.44
C ILE A 155 25.20 4.75 -1.78
N ASP A 156 25.85 4.85 -0.62
CA ASP A 156 26.16 3.70 0.20
C ASP A 156 24.90 3.27 1.00
N PRO A 157 24.35 2.07 0.78
CA PRO A 157 23.18 1.58 1.50
C PRO A 157 23.45 1.30 3.00
N ASN A 158 24.69 1.39 3.46
CA ASN A 158 25.04 1.23 4.87
C ASN A 158 25.14 2.55 5.64
N ASP A 159 25.25 3.69 4.93
CA ASP A 159 25.30 5.01 5.57
C ASP A 159 23.89 5.45 6.00
N GLN A 160 23.58 5.22 7.28
CA GLN A 160 22.27 5.56 7.84
C GLN A 160 21.95 7.05 7.77
N ASP A 161 22.95 7.94 7.86
CA ASP A 161 22.74 9.39 7.85
C ASP A 161 22.42 9.89 6.44
N GLN A 162 23.03 9.28 5.41
CA GLN A 162 22.65 9.55 4.02
C GLN A 162 21.23 9.03 3.72
N LEU A 163 20.91 7.80 4.13
CA LEU A 163 19.57 7.24 3.94
C LEU A 163 18.49 8.08 4.63
N LEU A 164 18.75 8.52 5.86
CA LEU A 164 17.82 9.34 6.63
C LEU A 164 17.60 10.71 5.96
N ARG A 165 18.66 11.34 5.43
CA ARG A 165 18.54 12.59 4.66
C ARG A 165 17.68 12.41 3.41
N THR A 166 17.84 11.31 2.71
CA THR A 166 17.06 11.03 1.50
C THR A 166 15.58 10.79 1.80
N VAL A 167 15.28 9.95 2.81
CA VAL A 167 13.88 9.72 3.23
C VAL A 167 13.25 10.99 3.78
N ARG A 168 14.04 11.87 4.43
CA ARG A 168 13.57 13.17 4.87
C ARG A 168 13.16 14.08 3.70
N ALA A 169 13.90 14.07 2.60
CA ALA A 169 13.60 14.91 1.44
C ALA A 169 12.20 14.65 0.83
N SER A 170 11.70 13.40 0.88
CA SER A 170 10.34 13.09 0.39
C SER A 170 9.23 13.56 1.35
N ILE A 171 9.53 13.61 2.66
CA ILE A 171 8.57 14.01 3.70
C ILE A 171 8.48 15.54 3.84
N ASP A 172 9.59 16.26 3.62
CA ASP A 172 9.68 17.71 3.83
C ASP A 172 8.66 18.50 2.97
N THR A 173 8.15 17.90 1.89
CA THR A 173 7.11 18.50 1.04
C THR A 173 5.69 18.40 1.59
N LYS A 174 5.50 17.74 2.73
CA LYS A 174 4.18 17.40 3.30
C LYS A 174 3.97 18.04 4.67
N PHE A 175 2.74 17.93 5.17
CA PHE A 175 2.33 18.46 6.48
C PHE A 175 3.23 18.00 7.65
N ALA A 176 3.93 16.88 7.44
CA ALA A 176 4.89 16.26 8.34
C ALA A 176 6.17 17.05 8.64
N ASN A 177 6.48 18.16 7.94
CA ASN A 177 7.65 18.99 8.25
C ASN A 177 7.64 19.48 9.73
N ARG A 178 6.45 19.65 10.32
CA ARG A 178 6.30 20.00 11.76
C ARG A 178 6.74 18.91 12.72
N TRP A 179 6.83 17.66 12.27
CA TRP A 179 7.13 16.48 13.08
C TRP A 179 8.57 15.98 12.89
N GLY A 180 9.38 16.69 12.09
CA GLY A 180 10.82 16.53 12.02
C GLY A 180 11.27 15.18 11.45
N SER A 181 12.40 14.68 11.96
CA SER A 181 13.05 13.43 11.52
C SER A 181 12.35 12.15 11.98
N MET A 182 11.38 12.24 12.88
CA MET A 182 10.73 11.07 13.49
C MET A 182 10.15 10.12 12.44
N ILE A 183 9.41 10.64 11.46
CA ILE A 183 8.78 9.80 10.44
C ILE A 183 9.85 9.12 9.58
N SER A 184 10.93 9.82 9.24
CA SER A 184 12.07 9.26 8.50
C SER A 184 12.76 8.15 9.29
N GLU A 185 12.99 8.36 10.58
CA GLU A 185 13.60 7.37 11.49
C GLU A 185 12.72 6.12 11.63
N LEU A 186 11.41 6.31 11.84
CA LEU A 186 10.44 5.21 11.91
C LEU A 186 10.38 4.43 10.58
N ALA A 187 10.36 5.14 9.46
CA ALA A 187 10.33 4.55 8.13
C ALA A 187 11.56 3.70 7.85
N LEU A 188 12.75 4.25 8.11
CA LEU A 188 14.02 3.57 7.88
C LEU A 188 14.16 2.34 8.80
N LYS A 189 13.85 2.49 10.09
CA LYS A 189 13.90 1.37 11.04
C LYS A 189 12.96 0.24 10.63
N ALA A 190 11.71 0.57 10.26
CA ALA A 190 10.77 -0.46 9.81
C ALA A 190 11.22 -1.15 8.52
N ALA A 191 11.75 -0.39 7.55
CA ALA A 191 12.25 -0.95 6.30
C ALA A 191 13.45 -1.88 6.50
N GLN A 192 14.37 -1.53 7.41
CA GLN A 192 15.49 -2.39 7.78
C GLN A 192 15.04 -3.68 8.48
N VAL A 193 14.02 -3.61 9.35
CA VAL A 193 13.48 -4.79 10.03
C VAL A 193 12.77 -5.74 9.06
N VAL A 194 12.02 -5.20 8.09
CA VAL A 194 11.27 -6.01 7.11
C VAL A 194 12.17 -6.55 5.98
N LYS A 195 13.39 -6.03 5.83
CA LYS A 195 14.31 -6.43 4.77
C LYS A 195 14.71 -7.90 4.90
N ILE A 196 14.44 -8.67 3.85
CA ILE A 196 14.88 -10.07 3.73
C ILE A 196 15.95 -10.14 2.64
N ASP A 197 17.19 -10.34 3.06
CA ASP A 197 18.30 -10.62 2.15
C ASP A 197 18.24 -12.08 1.70
N ARG A 198 17.98 -12.31 0.42
CA ARG A 198 18.12 -13.63 -0.21
C ARG A 198 19.44 -13.67 -1.00
N PRO A 199 20.34 -14.62 -0.72
CA PRO A 199 21.58 -14.74 -1.48
C PRO A 199 21.27 -15.02 -2.96
N GLY A 200 21.72 -14.12 -3.85
CA GLY A 200 21.55 -14.23 -5.31
C GLY A 200 20.29 -13.59 -5.91
N SER A 201 19.44 -12.93 -5.12
CA SER A 201 18.26 -12.18 -5.58
C SER A 201 18.26 -10.75 -5.03
N GLN A 202 17.55 -9.84 -5.70
CA GLN A 202 17.22 -8.54 -5.11
C GLN A 202 16.56 -8.73 -3.73
N PRO A 203 16.85 -7.85 -2.76
CA PRO A 203 16.25 -7.89 -1.43
C PRO A 203 14.73 -7.78 -1.54
N GLU A 204 13.99 -8.70 -0.92
CA GLU A 204 12.53 -8.65 -0.90
C GLU A 204 12.08 -7.82 0.30
N ILE A 205 11.41 -6.69 0.04
CA ILE A 205 10.91 -5.78 1.06
C ILE A 205 9.42 -5.53 0.80
N ASP A 206 8.55 -6.24 1.52
CA ASP A 206 7.09 -6.05 1.46
C ASP A 206 6.59 -5.33 2.72
N LEU A 207 6.66 -4.01 2.67
CA LEU A 207 6.19 -3.14 3.76
C LEU A 207 4.67 -3.20 3.93
N LYS A 208 3.91 -3.31 2.83
CA LYS A 208 2.43 -3.30 2.87
C LYS A 208 1.88 -4.47 3.68
N ARG A 209 2.49 -5.65 3.57
CA ARG A 209 2.06 -6.83 4.33
C ARG A 209 2.71 -6.91 5.70
N TYR A 210 4.00 -6.60 5.84
CA TYR A 210 4.74 -6.92 7.07
C TYR A 210 4.98 -5.75 8.02
N ALA A 211 4.81 -4.49 7.58
CA ALA A 211 4.79 -3.33 8.47
C ALA A 211 3.33 -2.97 8.80
N LYS A 212 2.89 -3.27 10.02
CA LYS A 212 1.56 -2.90 10.49
C LYS A 212 1.62 -1.52 11.14
N VAL A 213 0.85 -0.56 10.63
CA VAL A 213 0.66 0.73 11.31
C VAL A 213 -0.54 0.61 12.25
N GLU A 214 -0.33 0.81 13.55
CA GLU A 214 -1.43 0.93 14.51
C GLU A 214 -1.55 2.36 15.01
N LYS A 215 -2.73 2.94 14.80
CA LYS A 215 -3.09 4.29 15.22
C LYS A 215 -3.79 4.24 16.57
N ILE A 216 -3.17 4.80 17.60
CA ILE A 216 -3.76 4.92 18.93
C ILE A 216 -4.02 6.41 19.18
N PRO A 217 -5.30 6.84 19.32
CA PRO A 217 -5.60 8.23 19.64
C PRO A 217 -5.11 8.59 21.03
N GLY A 218 -4.60 9.81 21.18
CA GLY A 218 -4.06 10.34 22.43
C GLY A 218 -2.57 10.06 22.62
N GLY A 219 -2.01 10.71 23.65
CA GLY A 219 -0.57 10.73 23.92
C GLY A 219 0.20 11.70 23.01
N ASP A 220 1.52 11.66 23.16
CA ASP A 220 2.44 12.52 22.43
C ASP A 220 3.06 11.81 21.23
N LEU A 221 3.44 12.58 20.21
CA LEU A 221 4.16 12.08 19.03
C LEU A 221 5.50 11.43 19.41
N SER A 222 6.17 11.92 20.46
CA SER A 222 7.44 11.34 20.97
C SER A 222 7.31 9.88 21.42
N MET A 223 6.09 9.42 21.64
CA MET A 223 5.78 8.07 22.07
C MET A 223 5.56 7.12 20.88
N CYS A 224 5.62 7.62 19.65
CA CYS A 224 5.63 6.81 18.43
C CYS A 224 6.92 5.99 18.36
N ARG A 225 6.79 4.69 18.05
CA ARG A 225 7.94 3.79 17.97
C ARG A 225 7.67 2.63 17.04
N VAL A 226 8.73 2.14 16.39
CA VAL A 226 8.72 0.84 15.72
C VAL A 226 8.97 -0.23 16.76
N LEU A 227 8.03 -1.16 16.88
CA LEU A 227 8.16 -2.37 17.67
C LEU A 227 8.73 -3.49 16.79
N ASP A 228 9.76 -4.14 17.31
CA ASP A 228 10.40 -5.31 16.70
C ASP A 228 9.55 -6.56 16.97
N GLY A 229 8.33 -6.54 16.42
CA GLY A 229 7.29 -7.55 16.65
C GLY A 229 5.88 -7.09 16.24
N VAL A 230 4.84 -7.76 16.76
CA VAL A 230 3.43 -7.47 16.42
C VAL A 230 2.65 -6.96 17.63
N MET A 231 1.84 -5.93 17.38
CA MET A 231 0.85 -5.42 18.32
C MET A 231 -0.57 -5.77 17.86
N LEU A 232 -1.38 -6.25 18.79
CA LEU A 232 -2.78 -6.63 18.58
C LEU A 232 -3.71 -5.87 19.52
N ASN A 233 -4.84 -5.41 19.02
CA ASN A 233 -5.91 -4.80 19.80
C ASN A 233 -6.84 -5.88 20.42
N LYS A 234 -6.25 -6.82 21.15
CA LYS A 234 -6.96 -7.93 21.82
C LYS A 234 -6.38 -8.17 23.20
N ASP A 235 -7.26 -8.43 24.16
CA ASP A 235 -6.92 -8.94 25.49
C ASP A 235 -6.92 -10.48 25.47
N VAL A 236 -6.37 -11.08 26.52
CA VAL A 236 -6.57 -12.49 26.85
C VAL A 236 -8.05 -12.76 27.12
N THR A 237 -8.51 -13.97 26.80
CA THR A 237 -9.94 -14.29 26.91
C THR A 237 -10.42 -14.37 28.35
N ASN A 238 -9.56 -14.81 29.27
CA ASN A 238 -9.89 -14.98 30.68
C ASN A 238 -8.94 -14.16 31.56
N GLY A 239 -9.49 -13.40 32.51
CA GLY A 239 -8.73 -12.49 33.38
C GLY A 239 -7.70 -13.18 34.29
N ARG A 240 -7.84 -14.49 34.55
CA ARG A 240 -6.86 -15.28 35.33
C ARG A 240 -5.73 -15.87 34.49
N MET A 241 -5.75 -15.74 33.15
CA MET A 241 -4.65 -16.17 32.29
C MET A 241 -3.42 -15.29 32.49
N ARG A 242 -2.23 -15.85 32.19
CA ARG A 242 -0.95 -15.13 32.32
C ARG A 242 -0.92 -13.96 31.33
N ARG A 243 -0.67 -12.75 31.82
CA ARG A 243 -0.54 -11.55 30.99
C ARG A 243 0.89 -11.24 30.57
N PHE A 244 1.86 -11.96 31.14
CA PHE A 244 3.27 -11.78 30.86
C PHE A 244 3.96 -13.15 30.79
N ILE A 245 4.64 -13.42 29.67
CA ILE A 245 5.37 -14.67 29.44
C ILE A 245 6.69 -14.32 28.74
N ARG A 246 7.81 -14.81 29.29
CA ARG A 246 9.14 -14.72 28.66
C ARG A 246 9.35 -15.95 27.79
N ASN A 247 9.91 -15.74 26.59
CA ASN A 247 10.12 -16.74 25.55
C ASN A 247 8.90 -17.66 25.33
N PRO A 248 7.73 -17.10 24.99
CA PRO A 248 6.51 -17.88 24.82
C PRO A 248 6.63 -18.88 23.67
N ARG A 249 6.16 -20.11 23.88
CA ARG A 249 5.89 -21.07 22.79
C ARG A 249 4.53 -20.77 22.17
N ILE A 250 4.53 -20.32 20.92
CA ILE A 250 3.35 -19.78 20.25
C ILE A 250 2.83 -20.78 19.22
N VAL A 251 1.52 -21.07 19.27
CA VAL A 251 0.81 -21.87 18.28
C VAL A 251 -0.25 -21.00 17.59
N LEU A 252 -0.25 -21.04 16.25
CA LEU A 252 -1.19 -20.30 15.42
C LEU A 252 -2.18 -21.25 14.77
N LEU A 253 -3.48 -20.99 14.96
CA LEU A 253 -4.57 -21.83 14.46
C LEU A 253 -5.54 -21.02 13.60
N ASP A 254 -5.99 -21.61 12.49
CA ASP A 254 -7.14 -21.12 11.72
C ASP A 254 -8.47 -21.77 12.19
N CYS A 255 -8.40 -22.90 12.90
CA CYS A 255 -9.62 -23.54 13.43
C CYS A 255 -10.28 -22.76 14.56
N THR A 256 -11.60 -22.96 14.70
CA THR A 256 -12.35 -22.67 15.92
C THR A 256 -12.00 -23.69 17.02
N LEU A 257 -11.95 -23.21 18.26
CA LEU A 257 -11.88 -24.05 19.46
C LEU A 257 -13.26 -24.14 20.10
N GLU A 258 -14.23 -24.58 19.30
CA GLU A 258 -15.65 -24.68 19.63
C GLU A 258 -16.16 -26.03 19.13
N TYR A 259 -17.26 -26.52 19.70
CA TYR A 259 -17.90 -27.74 19.22
C TYR A 259 -18.34 -27.56 17.76
N LYS A 260 -17.86 -28.46 16.89
CA LYS A 260 -18.19 -28.45 15.47
C LYS A 260 -19.37 -29.37 15.22
N LYS A 261 -20.37 -28.86 14.51
CA LYS A 261 -21.45 -29.69 13.96
C LYS A 261 -20.94 -30.40 12.71
N GLY A 262 -21.50 -31.58 12.45
CA GLY A 262 -21.26 -32.28 11.19
C GLY A 262 -21.63 -31.42 9.99
N GLU A 263 -20.85 -31.52 8.91
CA GLU A 263 -21.14 -30.79 7.66
C GLU A 263 -22.39 -31.35 6.95
N SER A 264 -22.71 -32.63 7.19
CA SER A 264 -23.94 -33.26 6.73
C SER A 264 -25.13 -32.90 7.61
N GLU A 265 -26.34 -32.98 7.04
CA GLU A 265 -27.59 -32.79 7.80
C GLU A 265 -27.64 -33.74 9.00
N THR A 266 -27.39 -33.18 10.18
CA THR A 266 -27.38 -33.92 11.45
C THR A 266 -28.61 -33.51 12.23
N SER A 267 -29.67 -34.31 12.16
CA SER A 267 -30.84 -34.19 13.02
C SER A 267 -30.63 -35.03 14.26
N VAL A 268 -30.86 -34.43 15.44
CA VAL A 268 -30.80 -35.12 16.72
C VAL A 268 -32.16 -35.00 17.37
N GLU A 269 -32.86 -36.13 17.49
CA GLU A 269 -34.15 -36.21 18.20
C GLU A 269 -33.92 -36.71 19.62
N VAL A 270 -34.18 -35.84 20.60
CA VAL A 270 -34.00 -36.15 22.02
C VAL A 270 -35.34 -36.57 22.60
N THR A 271 -35.47 -37.84 22.99
CA THR A 271 -36.72 -38.38 23.57
C THR A 271 -36.62 -38.65 25.07
N LYS A 272 -35.43 -38.99 25.58
CA LYS A 272 -35.18 -39.25 27.00
C LYS A 272 -34.29 -38.18 27.60
N GLU A 273 -34.50 -37.88 28.89
CA GLU A 273 -33.67 -36.93 29.65
C GLU A 273 -32.20 -37.39 29.76
N ALA A 274 -31.96 -38.71 29.81
CA ALA A 274 -30.60 -39.27 29.82
C ALA A 274 -29.82 -38.97 28.53
N ASP A 275 -30.49 -38.90 27.38
CA ASP A 275 -29.86 -38.64 26.09
C ASP A 275 -29.37 -37.18 26.01
N TRP A 276 -30.08 -36.26 26.67
CA TRP A 276 -29.66 -34.86 26.79
C TRP A 276 -28.33 -34.72 27.54
N ALA A 277 -28.19 -35.44 28.67
CA ALA A 277 -26.95 -35.43 29.44
C ALA A 277 -25.78 -36.07 28.67
N ALA A 278 -26.05 -37.09 27.85
CA ALA A 278 -25.04 -37.71 27.00
C ALA A 278 -24.54 -36.76 25.90
N LEU A 279 -25.43 -36.01 25.26
CA LEU A 279 -25.05 -35.00 24.26
C LEU A 279 -24.18 -33.89 24.86
N LEU A 280 -24.51 -33.44 26.07
CA LEU A 280 -23.71 -32.41 26.75
C LEU A 280 -22.29 -32.92 27.08
N ARG A 281 -22.17 -34.18 27.53
CA ARG A 281 -20.85 -34.80 27.74
C ARG A 281 -20.07 -34.96 26.44
N GLN A 282 -20.74 -35.33 25.35
CA GLN A 282 -20.10 -35.44 24.04
C GLN A 282 -19.54 -34.09 23.58
N GLU A 283 -20.28 -32.99 23.82
CA GLU A 283 -19.80 -31.65 23.52
C GLU A 283 -18.52 -31.31 24.31
N GLU A 284 -18.52 -31.60 25.62
CA GLU A 284 -17.35 -31.40 26.48
C GLU A 284 -16.15 -32.26 26.04
N GLU A 285 -16.37 -33.54 25.72
CA GLU A 285 -15.34 -34.47 25.27
C GLU A 285 -14.69 -34.05 23.95
N GLU A 286 -15.49 -33.59 22.98
CA GLU A 286 -14.95 -33.11 21.69
C GLU A 286 -14.09 -31.85 21.87
N VAL A 287 -14.54 -30.90 22.68
CA VAL A 287 -13.75 -29.70 23.01
C VAL A 287 -12.47 -30.08 23.76
N GLN A 288 -12.56 -31.06 24.66
CA GLN A 288 -11.41 -31.57 25.40
C GLN A 288 -10.38 -32.23 24.48
N LYS A 289 -10.81 -33.11 23.55
CA LYS A 289 -9.91 -33.73 22.55
C LYS A 289 -9.14 -32.69 21.74
N ILE A 290 -9.81 -31.65 21.26
CA ILE A 290 -9.17 -30.55 20.52
C ILE A 290 -8.11 -29.86 21.40
N CYS A 291 -8.43 -29.60 22.66
CA CYS A 291 -7.48 -29.00 23.61
C CYS A 291 -6.29 -29.93 23.89
N ASP A 292 -6.52 -31.23 24.03
CA ASP A 292 -5.48 -32.22 24.30
C ASP A 292 -4.47 -32.31 23.15
N HIS A 293 -4.92 -32.21 21.90
CA HIS A 293 -4.03 -32.11 20.73
C HIS A 293 -3.14 -30.86 20.78
N ILE A 294 -3.68 -29.73 21.21
CA ILE A 294 -2.91 -28.49 21.40
C ILE A 294 -1.93 -28.63 22.56
N LEU A 295 -2.35 -29.27 23.65
CA LEU A 295 -1.52 -29.47 24.84
C LEU A 295 -0.39 -30.47 24.62
N ALA A 296 -0.51 -31.39 23.65
CA ALA A 296 0.54 -32.33 23.28
C ALA A 296 1.85 -31.64 22.91
N VAL A 297 1.78 -30.49 22.21
CA VAL A 297 2.97 -29.69 21.86
C VAL A 297 3.44 -28.75 22.99
N LYS A 298 2.74 -28.71 24.12
CA LYS A 298 3.01 -27.88 25.32
C LYS A 298 3.23 -26.38 25.01
N PRO A 299 2.24 -25.68 24.43
CA PRO A 299 2.34 -24.26 24.12
C PRO A 299 2.12 -23.39 25.35
N ASP A 300 2.66 -22.17 25.35
CA ASP A 300 2.39 -21.15 26.37
C ASP A 300 1.30 -20.17 25.91
N LEU A 301 1.22 -19.93 24.60
CA LEU A 301 0.30 -19.00 23.97
C LEU A 301 -0.34 -19.63 22.73
N VAL A 302 -1.66 -19.60 22.67
CA VAL A 302 -2.45 -20.07 21.52
C VAL A 302 -3.17 -18.87 20.93
N ILE A 303 -2.98 -18.66 19.63
CA ILE A 303 -3.63 -17.57 18.88
C ILE A 303 -4.51 -18.19 17.80
N THR A 304 -5.81 -17.90 17.87
CA THR A 304 -6.79 -18.41 16.92
C THR A 304 -7.34 -17.30 16.05
N GLU A 305 -7.49 -17.57 14.75
CA GLU A 305 -8.21 -16.67 13.84
C GLU A 305 -9.69 -16.57 14.21
N LYS A 306 -10.27 -17.68 14.68
CA LYS A 306 -11.69 -17.79 15.00
C LYS A 306 -11.97 -17.69 16.50
N GLY A 307 -13.22 -17.99 16.88
CA GLY A 307 -13.68 -18.02 18.26
C GLY A 307 -13.10 -19.19 19.08
N VAL A 308 -13.25 -19.05 20.38
CA VAL A 308 -12.81 -20.02 21.39
C VAL A 308 -13.95 -20.13 22.41
N SER A 309 -14.45 -21.35 22.61
CA SER A 309 -15.49 -21.67 23.59
C SER A 309 -14.99 -21.47 25.02
N ASP A 310 -15.87 -21.12 25.94
CA ASP A 310 -15.52 -20.93 27.35
C ASP A 310 -15.02 -22.22 28.01
N LEU A 311 -15.50 -23.39 27.56
CA LEU A 311 -14.98 -24.70 27.97
C LEU A 311 -13.50 -24.86 27.57
N ALA A 312 -13.17 -24.55 26.32
CA ALA A 312 -11.79 -24.61 25.82
C ALA A 312 -10.88 -23.65 26.59
N GLN A 313 -11.37 -22.44 26.89
CA GLN A 313 -10.62 -21.47 27.71
C GLN A 313 -10.32 -22.01 29.10
N HIS A 314 -11.27 -22.69 29.74
CA HIS A 314 -11.08 -23.28 31.06
C HIS A 314 -10.07 -24.42 31.04
N PHE A 315 -10.12 -25.32 30.06
CA PHE A 315 -9.15 -26.41 29.91
C PHE A 315 -7.73 -25.90 29.65
N LEU A 316 -7.57 -24.95 28.72
CA LEU A 316 -6.27 -24.33 28.41
C LEU A 316 -5.73 -23.51 29.60
N MET A 317 -6.61 -22.82 30.32
CA MET A 317 -6.23 -22.07 31.52
C MET A 317 -5.71 -22.98 32.63
N LYS A 318 -6.32 -24.14 32.88
CA LYS A 318 -5.84 -25.11 33.90
C LYS A 318 -4.39 -25.55 33.64
N GLN A 319 -3.99 -25.60 32.37
CA GLN A 319 -2.64 -25.93 31.94
C GLN A 319 -1.72 -24.71 31.78
N ASN A 320 -2.13 -23.55 32.32
CA ASN A 320 -1.43 -22.27 32.25
C ASN A 320 -1.20 -21.72 30.82
N VAL A 321 -1.99 -22.15 29.83
CA VAL A 321 -1.90 -21.65 28.45
C VAL A 321 -2.76 -20.39 28.29
N SER A 322 -2.18 -19.34 27.71
CA SER A 322 -2.91 -18.10 27.41
C SER A 322 -3.52 -18.16 26.01
N VAL A 323 -4.71 -17.61 25.83
CA VAL A 323 -5.44 -17.69 24.56
C VAL A 323 -5.84 -16.32 24.07
N ILE A 324 -5.62 -16.07 22.78
CA ILE A 324 -6.12 -14.90 22.06
C ILE A 324 -7.02 -15.38 20.94
N ARG A 325 -8.26 -14.86 20.91
CA ARG A 325 -9.27 -15.24 19.92
C ARG A 325 -9.54 -14.12 18.92
N ARG A 326 -10.07 -14.49 17.75
CA ARG A 326 -10.54 -13.55 16.71
C ARG A 326 -9.44 -12.61 16.20
N VAL A 327 -8.25 -13.15 15.93
CA VAL A 327 -7.15 -12.42 15.30
C VAL A 327 -7.35 -12.38 13.79
N LYS A 328 -7.07 -11.24 13.14
CA LYS A 328 -7.17 -11.12 11.68
C LYS A 328 -6.14 -12.02 11.02
N LYS A 329 -6.49 -12.64 9.88
CA LYS A 329 -5.57 -13.47 9.09
C LYS A 329 -4.27 -12.75 8.71
N THR A 330 -4.36 -11.47 8.37
CA THR A 330 -3.18 -10.63 8.06
C THR A 330 -2.25 -10.48 9.25
N ASP A 331 -2.79 -10.31 10.46
CA ASP A 331 -2.01 -10.25 11.69
C ASP A 331 -1.41 -11.62 12.03
N ASN A 332 -2.17 -12.70 11.81
CA ASN A 332 -1.68 -14.07 12.03
C ASN A 332 -0.47 -14.39 11.14
N ASN A 333 -0.51 -13.98 9.86
CA ASN A 333 0.61 -14.12 8.94
C ASN A 333 1.85 -13.33 9.40
N ARG A 334 1.68 -12.15 10.01
CA ARG A 334 2.79 -11.37 10.57
C ARG A 334 3.40 -12.06 11.79
N ILE A 335 2.55 -12.58 12.69
CA ILE A 335 2.99 -13.32 13.88
C ILE A 335 3.75 -14.58 13.46
N ALA A 336 3.28 -15.30 12.44
CA ALA A 336 3.96 -16.46 11.86
C ALA A 336 5.39 -16.12 11.44
N ARG A 337 5.60 -14.99 10.75
CA ARG A 337 6.92 -14.53 10.31
C ARG A 337 7.86 -14.17 11.46
N ILE A 338 7.33 -13.55 12.51
CA ILE A 338 8.11 -13.11 13.67
C ILE A 338 8.49 -14.29 14.58
N CYS A 339 7.57 -15.21 14.79
CA CYS A 339 7.75 -16.32 15.73
C CYS A 339 8.38 -17.55 15.07
N GLY A 340 8.32 -17.64 13.73
CA GLY A 340 8.65 -18.83 12.96
C GLY A 340 7.58 -19.92 13.02
N ALA A 341 6.39 -19.62 13.54
CA ALA A 341 5.28 -20.57 13.64
C ALA A 341 4.61 -20.76 12.27
N THR A 342 4.27 -21.99 11.94
CA THR A 342 3.40 -22.31 10.79
C THR A 342 1.95 -22.32 11.24
N ILE A 343 1.08 -21.67 10.47
CA ILE A 343 -0.36 -21.63 10.78
C ILE A 343 -0.95 -23.01 10.47
N ALA A 344 -1.49 -23.68 11.48
CA ALA A 344 -2.15 -24.96 11.32
C ALA A 344 -3.67 -24.78 11.13
N THR A 345 -4.23 -25.49 10.15
CA THR A 345 -5.68 -25.44 9.87
C THR A 345 -6.46 -26.32 10.82
N ARG A 346 -5.92 -27.48 11.20
CA ARG A 346 -6.53 -28.44 12.13
C ARG A 346 -5.64 -28.62 13.36
N ALA A 347 -6.26 -28.75 14.54
CA ALA A 347 -5.54 -29.01 15.78
C ALA A 347 -4.90 -30.41 15.80
N GLU A 348 -5.49 -31.39 15.14
CA GLU A 348 -4.99 -32.77 15.06
C GLU A 348 -3.64 -32.88 14.33
N GLU A 349 -3.36 -31.97 13.40
CA GLU A 349 -2.13 -31.94 12.58
C GLU A 349 -0.99 -31.19 13.26
N LEU A 350 -1.19 -30.72 14.50
CA LEU A 350 -0.17 -30.00 15.24
C LEU A 350 1.02 -30.91 15.54
N THR A 351 2.17 -30.52 15.00
CA THR A 351 3.47 -31.12 15.34
C THR A 351 4.38 -30.07 15.96
N GLU A 352 5.48 -30.52 16.58
CA GLU A 352 6.45 -29.60 17.20
C GLU A 352 7.05 -28.60 16.19
N ALA A 353 7.08 -28.93 14.90
CA ALA A 353 7.55 -28.05 13.83
C ALA A 353 6.65 -26.82 13.62
N HIS A 354 5.38 -26.87 14.07
CA HIS A 354 4.44 -25.75 13.94
C HIS A 354 4.60 -24.72 15.07
N VAL A 355 5.34 -25.04 16.13
CA VAL A 355 5.48 -24.19 17.30
C VAL A 355 6.53 -23.10 17.07
N GLY A 356 6.11 -21.84 17.17
CA GLY A 356 7.02 -20.70 17.11
C GLY A 356 7.73 -20.48 18.44
N THR A 357 9.06 -20.41 18.41
CA THR A 357 9.92 -20.10 19.57
C THR A 357 10.71 -18.79 19.39
N GLY A 358 10.50 -18.09 18.27
CA GLY A 358 11.24 -16.87 17.91
C GLY A 358 10.84 -15.60 18.67
N CYS A 359 9.78 -15.64 19.49
CA CYS A 359 9.28 -14.49 20.24
C CYS A 359 9.98 -14.38 21.61
N GLY A 360 10.44 -13.17 21.97
CA GLY A 360 11.12 -12.94 23.25
C GLY A 360 10.17 -12.67 24.40
N THR A 361 9.18 -11.80 24.21
CA THR A 361 8.27 -11.38 25.28
C THR A 361 6.84 -11.26 24.78
N PHE A 362 5.93 -11.95 25.47
CA PHE A 362 4.49 -11.69 25.40
C PHE A 362 4.08 -10.85 26.60
N LYS A 363 3.46 -9.69 26.34
CA LYS A 363 2.91 -8.82 27.38
C LYS A 363 1.56 -8.27 26.96
N VAL A 364 0.63 -8.19 27.91
CA VAL A 364 -0.65 -7.50 27.75
C VAL A 364 -0.60 -6.23 28.58
N GLN A 365 -0.77 -5.08 27.93
CA GLN A 365 -0.74 -3.77 28.57
C GLN A 365 -1.90 -2.92 28.09
N LYS A 366 -2.50 -2.19 29.03
CA LYS A 366 -3.51 -1.18 28.72
C LYS A 366 -2.82 0.08 28.19
N VAL A 367 -3.22 0.54 27.01
CA VAL A 367 -2.76 1.82 26.43
C VAL A 367 -3.99 2.70 26.23
N GLY A 368 -4.06 3.80 26.98
CA GLY A 368 -5.29 4.58 27.08
C GLY A 368 -6.39 3.74 27.73
N ASP A 369 -7.52 3.61 27.04
CA ASP A 369 -8.67 2.85 27.53
C ASP A 369 -8.78 1.42 26.98
N GLU A 370 -7.91 1.04 26.04
CA GLU A 370 -7.95 -0.26 25.38
C GLU A 370 -6.80 -1.18 25.82
N TRP A 371 -7.07 -2.50 25.77
CA TRP A 371 -6.08 -3.53 26.05
C TRP A 371 -5.37 -3.94 24.76
N TYR A 372 -4.04 -3.86 24.79
CA TYR A 372 -3.19 -4.30 23.70
C TYR A 372 -2.32 -5.47 24.14
N THR A 373 -2.19 -6.42 23.23
CA THR A 373 -1.21 -7.48 23.31
C THR A 373 0.01 -7.11 22.50
N PHE A 374 1.19 -7.30 23.08
CA PHE A 374 2.47 -7.08 22.45
C PHE A 374 3.25 -8.39 22.41
N LEU A 375 3.70 -8.75 21.22
CA LEU A 375 4.68 -9.80 20.96
C LEU A 375 5.95 -9.07 20.51
N VAL A 376 6.93 -8.93 21.40
CA VAL A 376 8.11 -8.07 21.21
C VAL A 376 9.41 -8.82 21.53
N ASP A 377 10.55 -8.20 21.23
CA ASP A 377 11.91 -8.73 21.48
C ASP A 377 12.18 -10.03 20.72
N CYS A 378 11.77 -10.08 19.46
CA CYS A 378 11.90 -11.28 18.64
C CYS A 378 13.31 -11.38 18.06
N LYS A 379 13.83 -12.61 17.89
CA LYS A 379 15.24 -12.84 17.49
C LYS A 379 15.52 -12.38 16.06
N GLU A 380 14.63 -12.69 15.13
CA GLU A 380 14.70 -12.30 13.71
C GLU A 380 13.32 -11.80 13.25
N PRO A 381 12.94 -10.57 13.62
CA PRO A 381 11.65 -10.02 13.26
C PRO A 381 11.63 -9.68 11.77
N LYS A 382 10.96 -10.51 10.96
CA LYS A 382 10.71 -10.22 9.52
C LYS A 382 9.44 -9.39 9.29
N ALA A 383 8.81 -8.94 10.38
CA ALA A 383 7.64 -8.08 10.38
C ALA A 383 7.68 -7.18 11.62
N CYS A 384 7.11 -5.98 11.51
CA CYS A 384 7.12 -4.98 12.57
C CYS A 384 5.76 -4.30 12.72
N SER A 385 5.51 -3.73 13.90
CA SER A 385 4.36 -2.86 14.14
C SER A 385 4.83 -1.47 14.49
N VAL A 386 4.42 -0.48 13.70
CA VAL A 386 4.67 0.93 13.97
C VAL A 386 3.50 1.48 14.76
N VAL A 387 3.77 1.89 15.99
CA VAL A 387 2.78 2.50 16.86
C VAL A 387 2.79 4.00 16.63
N LEU A 388 1.67 4.53 16.16
CA LEU A 388 1.46 5.96 15.99
C LEU A 388 0.52 6.48 17.09
N ARG A 389 0.97 7.54 17.77
CA ARG A 389 0.22 8.27 18.80
C ARG A 389 0.13 9.73 18.42
N GLY A 390 -1.01 10.34 18.69
CA GLY A 390 -1.28 11.70 18.26
C GLY A 390 -2.60 12.23 18.80
N GLY A 391 -2.72 13.56 18.86
CA GLY A 391 -3.83 14.24 19.54
C GLY A 391 -5.20 14.00 18.90
N SER A 392 -5.28 13.83 17.59
CA SER A 392 -6.54 13.62 16.86
C SER A 392 -6.41 12.51 15.82
N LYS A 393 -7.55 11.87 15.50
CA LYS A 393 -7.62 10.82 14.48
C LYS A 393 -7.26 11.33 13.09
N ASP A 394 -7.64 12.58 12.77
CA ASP A 394 -7.38 13.18 11.46
C ASP A 394 -5.88 13.41 11.25
N VAL A 395 -5.19 13.90 12.30
CA VAL A 395 -3.74 14.02 12.29
C VAL A 395 -3.06 12.66 12.15
N LEU A 396 -3.55 11.62 12.84
CA LEU A 396 -3.02 10.26 12.72
C LEU A 396 -3.20 9.66 11.32
N ASN A 397 -4.33 9.93 10.66
CA ASN A 397 -4.58 9.49 9.29
C ASN A 397 -3.60 10.17 8.32
N GLU A 398 -3.30 11.45 8.54
CA GLU A 398 -2.31 12.17 7.74
C GLU A 398 -0.89 11.68 8.01
N ILE A 399 -0.53 11.38 9.27
CA ILE A 399 0.77 10.76 9.59
C ILE A 399 0.91 9.39 8.92
N GLU A 400 -0.12 8.55 8.96
CA GLU A 400 -0.10 7.23 8.35
C GLU A 400 0.16 7.30 6.84
N ARG A 401 -0.50 8.23 6.13
CA ARG A 401 -0.25 8.46 4.70
C ARG A 401 1.19 8.88 4.43
N ASN A 402 1.66 9.88 5.16
CA ASN A 402 3.04 10.38 5.02
C ASN A 402 4.08 9.30 5.36
N LEU A 403 3.80 8.45 6.35
CA LEU A 403 4.65 7.32 6.72
C LEU A 403 4.65 6.24 5.63
N GLN A 404 3.51 5.98 4.99
CA GLN A 404 3.42 5.02 3.89
C GLN A 404 4.27 5.45 2.69
N ASP A 405 4.27 6.74 2.36
CA ASP A 405 5.11 7.27 1.28
C ASP A 405 6.59 7.19 1.65
N ALA A 406 6.93 7.50 2.91
CA ALA A 406 8.28 7.34 3.44
C ALA A 406 8.76 5.89 3.42
N PHE A 407 7.90 4.93 3.73
CA PHE A 407 8.18 3.49 3.62
C PHE A 407 8.52 3.12 2.18
N CYS A 408 7.73 3.57 1.22
CA CYS A 408 7.96 3.25 -0.18
C CYS A 408 9.29 3.85 -0.69
N VAL A 409 9.63 5.08 -0.30
CA VAL A 409 10.92 5.70 -0.64
C VAL A 409 12.08 4.96 0.02
N ALA A 410 11.98 4.62 1.31
CA ALA A 410 12.99 3.83 2.01
C ALA A 410 13.21 2.46 1.34
N ARG A 411 12.12 1.80 0.91
CA ARG A 411 12.18 0.56 0.14
C ARG A 411 12.92 0.74 -1.18
N ASN A 412 12.60 1.78 -1.95
CA ASN A 412 13.17 2.00 -3.27
C ASN A 412 14.70 2.19 -3.18
N ILE A 413 15.18 2.95 -2.18
CA ILE A 413 16.61 3.19 -1.97
C ILE A 413 17.35 1.91 -1.53
N LEU A 414 16.71 1.06 -0.71
CA LEU A 414 17.30 -0.21 -0.28
C LEU A 414 17.39 -1.25 -1.41
N ILE A 415 16.53 -1.15 -2.43
CA ILE A 415 16.57 -2.01 -3.63
C ILE A 415 17.57 -1.47 -4.65
N ASP A 416 17.54 -0.16 -4.91
CA ASP A 416 18.38 0.51 -5.89
C ASP A 416 19.01 1.78 -5.27
N PRO A 417 20.30 1.74 -4.89
CA PRO A 417 20.96 2.82 -4.17
C PRO A 417 21.47 3.91 -5.13
N ARG A 418 20.59 4.40 -6.01
CA ARG A 418 20.86 5.46 -6.98
C ARG A 418 19.89 6.61 -6.78
N LEU A 419 20.40 7.83 -6.68
CA LEU A 419 19.60 9.04 -6.56
C LEU A 419 19.78 9.96 -7.76
N LEU A 420 18.74 10.74 -8.02
CA LEU A 420 18.76 11.82 -8.99
C LEU A 420 18.68 13.16 -8.26
N PRO A 421 19.33 14.21 -8.79
CA PRO A 421 19.21 15.56 -8.25
C PRO A 421 17.76 16.06 -8.40
N GLY A 422 17.14 16.40 -7.27
CA GLY A 422 15.75 16.85 -7.20
C GLY A 422 15.54 18.31 -7.62
N GLY A 423 14.38 18.87 -7.26
CA GLY A 423 14.08 20.29 -7.49
C GLY A 423 13.89 20.69 -8.96
N GLY A 424 13.63 19.75 -9.85
CA GLY A 424 13.52 20.01 -11.29
C GLY A 424 14.86 19.96 -12.04
N ALA A 425 15.98 19.68 -11.36
CA ALA A 425 17.30 19.67 -11.97
C ALA A 425 17.46 18.52 -12.98
N ALA A 426 17.03 17.31 -12.61
CA ALA A 426 17.04 16.15 -13.51
C ALA A 426 16.17 16.39 -14.75
N GLU A 427 14.96 16.94 -14.57
CA GLU A 427 14.04 17.26 -15.66
C GLU A 427 14.61 18.32 -16.61
N MET A 428 15.27 19.35 -16.08
CA MET A 428 15.92 20.38 -16.89
C MET A 428 17.15 19.85 -17.65
N ALA A 429 17.96 19.01 -17.01
CA ALA A 429 19.10 18.35 -17.66
C ALA A 429 18.63 17.47 -18.82
N LEU A 430 17.57 16.68 -18.61
CA LEU A 430 16.96 15.87 -19.66
C LEU A 430 16.35 16.72 -20.78
N ALA A 431 15.68 17.83 -20.45
CA ALA A 431 15.13 18.75 -21.45
C ALA A 431 16.23 19.35 -22.35
N ALA A 432 17.36 19.77 -21.76
CA ALA A 432 18.50 20.29 -22.51
C ALA A 432 19.10 19.23 -23.45
N ARG A 433 19.35 18.01 -22.93
CA ARG A 433 19.89 16.89 -23.73
C ARG A 433 18.95 16.47 -24.86
N LEU A 434 17.64 16.39 -24.60
CA LEU A 434 16.65 16.09 -25.64
C LEU A 434 16.56 17.19 -26.69
N ASN A 435 16.72 18.46 -26.31
CA ASN A 435 16.78 19.56 -27.26
C ASN A 435 18.01 19.46 -28.17
N GLU A 436 19.17 19.05 -27.65
CA GLU A 436 20.37 18.77 -28.45
C GLU A 436 20.15 17.58 -29.39
N GLN A 437 19.61 16.47 -28.88
CA GLN A 437 19.26 15.30 -29.70
C GLN A 437 18.24 15.63 -30.79
N SER A 438 17.28 16.52 -30.49
CA SER A 438 16.29 16.96 -31.48
C SER A 438 16.92 17.66 -32.69
N LYS A 439 18.11 18.27 -32.55
CA LYS A 439 18.82 18.90 -33.67
C LYS A 439 19.45 17.86 -34.59
N LEU A 440 19.80 16.68 -34.07
CA LEU A 440 20.38 15.57 -34.83
C LEU A 440 19.31 14.73 -35.54
N VAL A 441 18.10 14.67 -34.98
CA VAL A 441 16.98 13.95 -35.58
C VAL A 441 16.40 14.74 -36.76
N GLU A 442 16.58 14.21 -37.97
CA GLU A 442 15.97 14.77 -39.17
C GLU A 442 14.50 14.33 -39.34
N GLY A 443 13.68 15.23 -39.88
CA GLY A 443 12.31 14.94 -40.31
C GLY A 443 11.21 15.27 -39.29
N VAL A 444 10.00 14.75 -39.56
CA VAL A 444 8.76 15.11 -38.84
C VAL A 444 8.77 14.66 -37.35
N THR A 445 9.64 13.71 -37.00
CA THR A 445 9.83 13.23 -35.63
C THR A 445 10.56 14.23 -34.73
N GLN A 446 11.20 15.25 -35.29
CA GLN A 446 11.84 16.32 -34.52
C GLN A 446 10.85 17.11 -33.66
N PHE A 447 9.64 17.40 -34.17
CA PHE A 447 8.67 18.22 -33.45
C PHE A 447 8.16 17.55 -32.16
N PRO A 448 7.81 16.25 -32.16
CA PRO A 448 7.52 15.52 -30.94
C PRO A 448 8.67 15.54 -29.92
N TYR A 449 9.93 15.40 -30.34
CA TYR A 449 11.09 15.46 -29.43
C TYR A 449 11.18 16.82 -28.71
N LYS A 450 11.03 17.92 -29.45
CA LYS A 450 11.01 19.27 -28.87
C LYS A 450 9.81 19.49 -27.93
N ALA A 451 8.67 18.89 -28.26
CA ALA A 451 7.48 18.94 -27.40
C ALA A 451 7.70 18.22 -26.07
N VAL A 452 8.34 17.03 -26.08
CA VAL A 452 8.72 16.30 -24.86
C VAL A 452 9.72 17.11 -24.03
N ALA A 453 10.75 17.69 -24.66
CA ALA A 453 11.72 18.52 -23.96
C ALA A 453 11.06 19.72 -23.25
N SER A 454 10.18 20.44 -23.94
CA SER A 454 9.41 21.56 -23.37
C SER A 454 8.45 21.12 -22.26
N ALA A 455 7.84 19.94 -22.39
CA ALA A 455 6.94 19.41 -21.38
C ALA A 455 7.67 19.02 -20.08
N LEU A 456 8.93 18.59 -20.13
CA LEU A 456 9.72 18.30 -18.92
C LEU A 456 9.99 19.55 -18.06
N GLU A 457 10.08 20.73 -18.68
CA GLU A 457 10.27 22.00 -17.97
C GLU A 457 9.08 22.41 -17.08
N VAL A 458 7.94 21.72 -17.19
CA VAL A 458 6.75 22.02 -16.38
C VAL A 458 6.96 21.79 -14.89
N ILE A 459 7.80 20.83 -14.51
CA ILE A 459 8.08 20.52 -13.10
C ILE A 459 8.79 21.70 -12.43
N PRO A 460 9.97 22.16 -12.89
CA PRO A 460 10.62 23.33 -12.30
C PRO A 460 9.76 24.59 -12.43
N ARG A 461 9.03 24.78 -13.54
CA ARG A 461 8.11 25.92 -13.71
C ARG A 461 6.98 25.91 -12.68
N THR A 462 6.41 24.75 -12.40
CA THR A 462 5.35 24.60 -11.38
C THR A 462 5.89 24.83 -9.98
N LEU A 463 7.10 24.34 -9.69
CA LEU A 463 7.77 24.61 -8.41
C LEU A 463 8.01 26.11 -8.19
N ALA A 464 8.47 26.83 -9.22
CA ALA A 464 8.66 28.28 -9.17
C ALA A 464 7.33 29.03 -8.96
N ALA A 465 6.29 28.67 -9.73
CA ALA A 465 4.96 29.25 -9.61
C ALA A 465 4.35 29.04 -8.21
N ASN A 466 4.47 27.83 -7.64
CA ASN A 466 3.99 27.55 -6.29
C ASN A 466 4.80 28.30 -5.20
N CYS A 467 6.02 28.76 -5.52
CA CYS A 467 6.80 29.63 -4.65
C CYS A 467 6.46 31.13 -4.79
N GLY A 468 5.63 31.51 -5.77
CA GLY A 468 5.30 32.89 -6.09
C GLY A 468 6.44 33.64 -6.79
N ILE A 469 7.33 32.91 -7.47
CA ILE A 469 8.45 33.47 -8.24
C ILE A 469 8.09 33.36 -9.74
N ASP A 470 8.40 34.42 -10.49
CA ASP A 470 8.13 34.53 -11.93
C ASP A 470 8.95 33.54 -12.78
#